data_AF-A0A0F9PCL0-F1
#
_entry.id   AF-A0A0F9PCL0-F1
#
_cell.length_a   1.000
_cell.length_b   1.000
_cell.length_c   1.000
_cell.angle_alpha   90.00
_cell.angle_beta   90.00
_cell.angle_gamma   90.00
#
_symmetry.space_group_name_H-M   'P 1'
#
loop_
_entity.id
_entity.type
_entity.pdbx_description
1 polymer ?
#
loop_
_entity_poly.entity_id
_entity_poly.type
_entity_poly.pdbx_seq_one_letter_code
_entity_poly.pdbx_strand_id
1 'polypeptide(L)'
;MSLPENGSAQDSLTYKVMTPNGVMFITIVESVDYRKRPIPTTLLITIGKSGSAIMAWATMTADLITLLFERKVDLEDIIAVISMNLSDRAALQKPGIFIRSEPEGIKYALLRYQENRNRRLEEMK
;
A
#
# COMPACT_ATOMS: atom_id res chain seq x y z
N MET A 1 23.76 14.10 -26.46
CA MET A 1 22.80 13.18 -25.82
C MET A 1 22.92 13.40 -24.32
N SER A 2 22.03 14.21 -23.75
CA SER A 2 22.03 14.57 -22.33
C SER A 2 21.55 13.37 -21.52
N LEU A 3 22.31 12.98 -20.50
CA LEU A 3 21.85 12.06 -19.47
C LEU A 3 20.64 12.69 -18.76
N PRO A 4 19.61 11.91 -18.37
CA PRO A 4 18.52 12.47 -17.59
C PRO A 4 19.06 12.90 -16.22
N GLU A 5 19.02 14.20 -15.94
CA GLU A 5 19.25 14.74 -14.61
C GLU A 5 18.12 14.28 -13.68
N ASN A 6 18.50 13.76 -12.53
CA ASN A 6 17.66 13.35 -11.39
C ASN A 6 16.90 12.02 -11.52
N GLY A 7 17.63 10.90 -11.47
CA GLY A 7 17.05 9.66 -10.95
C GLY A 7 16.88 9.78 -9.44
N SER A 8 15.70 10.15 -8.94
CA SER A 8 15.37 9.95 -7.53
C SER A 8 15.46 8.45 -7.25
N ALA A 9 16.26 8.04 -6.27
CA ALA A 9 16.26 6.65 -5.83
C ALA A 9 14.82 6.27 -5.42
N GLN A 10 14.32 5.16 -5.95
CA GLN A 10 13.02 4.61 -5.56
C GLN A 10 13.29 3.35 -4.74
N ASP A 11 12.61 3.24 -3.60
CA ASP A 11 12.56 2.02 -2.80
C ASP A 11 11.12 1.50 -2.81
N SER A 12 10.96 0.22 -2.50
CA SER A 12 9.65 -0.41 -2.49
C SER A 12 9.48 -1.37 -1.32
N LEU A 13 8.31 -1.30 -0.69
CA LEU A 13 7.92 -2.16 0.41
C LEU A 13 6.72 -2.99 -0.02
N THR A 14 6.85 -4.31 0.03
CA THR A 14 5.77 -5.24 -0.32
C THR A 14 5.19 -5.90 0.93
N TYR A 15 3.88 -5.76 1.10
CA TYR A 15 3.11 -6.33 2.19
C TYR A 15 2.29 -7.50 1.65
N LYS A 16 2.55 -8.69 2.20
CA LYS A 16 1.75 -9.88 1.95
C LYS A 16 0.62 -9.95 2.98
N VAL A 17 -0.62 -9.91 2.51
CA VAL A 17 -1.83 -9.87 3.35
C VAL A 17 -2.76 -11.01 2.97
N MET A 18 -3.15 -11.81 3.96
CA MET A 18 -4.21 -12.81 3.80
C MET A 18 -5.57 -12.12 3.76
N THR A 19 -6.37 -12.45 2.76
CA THR A 19 -7.71 -11.88 2.52
C THR A 19 -8.72 -13.00 2.22
N PRO A 20 -10.04 -12.76 2.31
CA PRO A 20 -11.04 -13.77 1.97
C PRO A 20 -10.91 -14.36 0.57
N ASN A 21 -10.47 -13.58 -0.43
CA ASN A 21 -10.29 -14.04 -1.81
C ASN A 21 -8.88 -14.56 -2.12
N GLY A 22 -8.01 -14.69 -1.12
CA GLY A 22 -6.69 -15.27 -1.27
C GLY A 22 -5.57 -14.42 -0.67
N VAL A 23 -4.38 -14.56 -1.23
CA VAL A 23 -3.22 -13.79 -0.79
C VAL A 23 -3.12 -12.53 -1.64
N MET A 24 -3.20 -11.37 -0.99
CA MET A 24 -2.97 -10.08 -1.62
C MET A 24 -1.54 -9.61 -1.35
N PHE A 25 -0.89 -9.08 -2.37
CA PHE A 25 0.41 -8.44 -2.30
C PHE A 25 0.22 -6.96 -2.64
N ILE A 26 0.62 -6.10 -1.71
CA ILE A 26 0.52 -4.65 -1.85
C ILE A 26 1.93 -4.09 -1.82
N THR A 27 2.37 -3.52 -2.93
CA THR A 27 3.69 -2.89 -3.05
C THR A 27 3.53 -1.39 -3.06
N ILE A 28 4.20 -0.73 -2.13
CA ILE A 28 4.27 0.74 -2.06
C ILE A 28 5.65 1.14 -2.54
N VAL A 29 5.70 1.90 -3.63
CA VAL A 29 6.92 2.56 -4.11
C VAL A 29 6.97 3.95 -3.49
N GLU A 30 8.13 4.34 -3.02
CA GLU A 30 8.37 5.65 -2.43
C GLU A 30 9.59 6.33 -3.04
N SER A 31 9.51 7.65 -3.09
CA SER A 31 10.65 8.50 -3.40
C SER A 31 11.60 8.51 -2.20
N VAL A 32 12.85 8.13 -2.43
CA VAL A 32 13.91 8.18 -1.42
C VAL A 32 14.74 9.43 -1.65
N ASP A 33 14.55 10.41 -0.77
CA ASP A 33 15.54 11.44 -0.49
C ASP A 33 16.11 11.11 0.89
N TYR A 34 17.36 10.65 0.96
CA TYR A 34 18.01 10.19 2.20
C TYR A 34 18.09 11.25 3.31
N ARG A 35 17.71 12.50 3.03
CA ARG A 35 17.65 13.60 4.01
C ARG A 35 16.24 13.93 4.46
N LYS A 36 15.22 13.25 3.93
CA LYS A 36 13.81 13.58 4.17
C LYS A 36 12.98 12.33 4.47
N ARG A 37 11.77 12.59 4.96
CA ARG A 37 10.74 11.57 5.13
C ARG A 37 10.44 10.89 3.79
N PRO A 38 10.45 9.55 3.71
CA PRO A 38 10.03 8.85 2.52
C PRO A 38 8.59 9.20 2.14
N ILE A 39 8.35 9.45 0.85
CA ILE A 39 7.04 9.85 0.34
C ILE A 39 6.52 8.75 -0.59
N PRO A 40 5.37 8.12 -0.30
CA PRO A 40 4.80 7.13 -1.21
C PRO A 40 4.42 7.81 -2.52
N THR A 41 4.75 7.19 -3.64
CA THR A 41 4.48 7.70 -4.99
C THR A 41 3.60 6.77 -5.79
N THR A 42 3.64 5.47 -5.51
CA THR A 42 2.88 4.47 -6.28
C THR A 42 2.42 3.34 -5.38
N LEU A 43 1.19 2.86 -5.61
CA LEU A 43 0.66 1.64 -5.04
C LEU A 43 0.46 0.62 -6.16
N LEU A 44 0.88 -0.61 -5.93
CA LEU A 44 0.56 -1.77 -6.77
C LEU A 44 -0.16 -2.81 -5.92
N ILE A 45 -1.22 -3.40 -6.47
CA ILE A 45 -1.99 -4.45 -5.79
C ILE A 45 -2.06 -5.67 -6.71
N THR A 46 -1.75 -6.85 -6.20
CA THR A 46 -1.93 -8.13 -6.87
C THR A 46 -2.62 -9.10 -5.94
N ILE A 47 -3.66 -9.80 -6.40
CA ILE A 47 -4.38 -10.80 -5.60
C ILE A 47 -4.25 -12.17 -6.25
N GLY A 48 -3.66 -13.11 -5.51
CA GLY A 48 -3.39 -14.45 -5.99
C GLY A 48 -4.68 -15.27 -6.15
N LYS A 49 -4.78 -16.00 -7.27
CA LYS A 49 -5.89 -16.90 -7.62
C LYS A 49 -7.26 -16.23 -7.82
N SER A 50 -7.30 -14.92 -8.05
CA SER A 50 -8.54 -14.19 -8.23
C SER A 50 -8.97 -14.12 -9.70
N GLY A 51 -10.28 -14.07 -9.96
CA GLY A 51 -10.84 -13.91 -11.31
C GLY A 51 -10.53 -12.53 -11.90
N SER A 52 -10.71 -12.38 -13.22
CA SER A 52 -10.40 -11.15 -13.97
C SER A 52 -11.06 -9.90 -13.39
N ALA A 53 -12.30 -10.02 -12.88
CA ALA A 53 -13.01 -8.91 -12.24
C ALA A 53 -12.33 -8.38 -10.96
N ILE A 54 -11.81 -9.28 -10.12
CA ILE A 54 -11.12 -8.90 -8.88
C ILE A 54 -9.78 -8.25 -9.22
N MET A 55 -9.07 -8.75 -10.23
CA MET A 55 -7.83 -8.14 -10.69
C MET A 55 -8.07 -6.74 -11.27
N ALA A 56 -9.12 -6.55 -12.07
CA ALA A 56 -9.49 -5.24 -12.59
C ALA A 56 -9.83 -4.24 -11.47
N TRP A 57 -10.57 -4.69 -10.45
CA TRP A 57 -10.85 -3.88 -9.25
C TRP A 57 -9.57 -3.53 -8.48
N ALA A 58 -8.66 -4.49 -8.30
CA ALA A 58 -7.40 -4.27 -7.60
C ALA A 58 -6.52 -3.25 -8.33
N THR A 59 -6.39 -3.37 -9.65
CA THR A 59 -5.66 -2.42 -10.49
C THR A 59 -6.28 -1.02 -10.41
N MET A 60 -7.59 -0.89 -10.63
CA MET A 60 -8.29 0.41 -10.54
C MET A 60 -8.12 1.06 -9.16
N THR A 61 -8.16 0.25 -8.09
CA THR A 61 -7.98 0.75 -6.72
C THR A 61 -6.54 1.20 -6.48
N ALA A 62 -5.56 0.46 -6.99
CA ALA A 62 -4.15 0.82 -6.93
C ALA A 62 -3.86 2.13 -7.67
N ASP A 63 -4.43 2.29 -8.86
CA ASP A 63 -4.31 3.50 -9.68
C ASP A 63 -4.95 4.70 -8.99
N LEU A 64 -6.13 4.54 -8.38
CA LEU A 64 -6.78 5.61 -7.62
C LEU A 64 -5.93 6.06 -6.43
N ILE A 65 -5.41 5.14 -5.63
CA ILE A 65 -4.57 5.49 -4.48
C ILE A 65 -3.25 6.12 -4.94
N THR A 66 -2.66 5.63 -6.04
CA THR A 66 -1.49 6.25 -6.68
C THR A 66 -1.78 7.70 -7.07
N LEU A 67 -2.92 7.97 -7.69
CA LEU A 67 -3.33 9.33 -8.02
C LEU A 67 -3.47 10.20 -6.76
N LEU A 68 -4.01 9.67 -5.66
CA LEU A 68 -4.10 10.40 -4.39
C LEU A 68 -2.71 10.74 -3.82
N PHE A 69 -1.74 9.83 -3.94
CA PHE A 69 -0.35 10.10 -3.57
C PHE A 69 0.28 11.20 -4.44
N GLU A 70 0.08 11.16 -5.75
CA GLU A 70 0.56 12.21 -6.67
C GLU A 70 -0.06 13.59 -6.37
N ARG A 71 -1.32 13.59 -5.93
CA ARG A 71 -2.03 14.79 -5.46
C ARG A 71 -1.66 15.23 -4.05
N LYS A 72 -0.71 14.54 -3.41
CA LYS A 72 -0.22 14.83 -2.06
C LYS A 72 -1.34 14.82 -1.01
N VAL A 73 -2.33 13.95 -1.19
CA VAL A 73 -3.33 13.68 -0.15
C VAL A 73 -2.63 12.97 1.01
N ASP A 74 -2.93 13.38 2.24
CA ASP A 74 -2.28 12.82 3.41
C ASP A 74 -2.59 11.33 3.56
N LEU A 75 -1.56 10.57 3.95
CA LEU A 75 -1.69 9.12 4.11
C LEU A 75 -2.74 8.76 5.17
N GLU A 76 -2.83 9.56 6.25
CA GLU A 76 -3.86 9.37 7.27
C GLU A 76 -5.27 9.52 6.68
N ASP A 77 -5.50 10.48 5.79
CA ASP A 77 -6.80 10.71 5.15
C ASP A 77 -7.17 9.56 4.21
N ILE A 78 -6.20 9.07 3.43
CA ILE A 78 -6.39 7.90 2.56
C ILE A 78 -6.78 6.67 3.41
N ILE A 79 -6.06 6.43 4.51
CA ILE A 79 -6.35 5.31 5.44
C ILE A 79 -7.73 5.46 6.09
N ALA A 80 -8.14 6.68 6.42
CA ALA A 80 -9.44 6.96 7.03
C ALA A 80 -10.61 6.70 6.06
N VAL A 81 -10.42 7.00 4.77
CA VAL A 81 -11.45 6.83 3.73
C VAL A 81 -11.59 5.39 3.25
N ILE A 82 -10.54 4.56 3.35
CA ILE A 82 -10.64 3.13 2.99
C ILE A 82 -11.67 2.47 3.91
N SER A 83 -12.87 2.31 3.35
CA SER A 83 -14.07 1.84 4.03
C SER A 83 -13.89 0.43 4.57
N MET A 84 -14.37 0.22 5.80
CA MET A 84 -14.52 -1.08 6.44
C MET A 84 -15.79 -1.77 5.93
N ASN A 85 -15.98 -1.88 4.62
CA ASN A 85 -16.97 -2.81 4.08
C ASN A 85 -16.47 -4.23 4.39
N LEU A 86 -17.02 -4.81 5.45
CA LEU A 86 -16.64 -6.12 5.96
C LEU A 86 -17.41 -7.17 5.15
N SER A 87 -16.72 -8.22 4.70
CA SER A 87 -17.41 -9.42 4.22
C SER A 87 -17.71 -10.36 5.39
N ASP A 88 -18.63 -11.30 5.20
CA ASP A 88 -18.93 -12.36 6.17
C ASP A 88 -17.75 -13.32 6.40
N ARG A 89 -16.76 -13.29 5.50
CA ARG A 89 -15.57 -14.14 5.54
C ARG A 89 -14.40 -13.37 6.14
N ALA A 90 -13.60 -14.03 6.96
CA ALA A 90 -12.38 -13.47 7.54
C ALA A 90 -11.20 -14.40 7.28
N ALA A 91 -10.06 -13.82 6.93
CA ALA A 91 -8.78 -14.51 6.82
C ALA A 91 -7.89 -14.13 8.01
N LEU A 92 -7.24 -15.13 8.61
CA LEU A 92 -6.32 -14.90 9.72
C LEU A 92 -4.94 -14.50 9.16
N GLN A 93 -4.60 -13.22 9.35
CA GLN A 93 -3.28 -12.67 9.10
C GLN A 93 -2.41 -12.90 10.34
N LYS A 94 -1.17 -13.37 10.16
CA LYS A 94 -0.20 -13.43 11.26
C LYS A 94 0.33 -12.02 11.57
N PRO A 95 0.48 -11.62 12.84
CA PRO A 95 0.28 -12.40 14.07
C PRO A 95 -1.11 -12.18 14.72
N GLY A 96 -2.17 -12.82 14.21
CA GLY A 96 -3.47 -12.90 14.90
C GLY A 96 -4.51 -11.85 14.52
N ILE A 97 -4.31 -11.11 13.42
CA ILE A 97 -5.24 -10.08 12.94
C ILE A 97 -6.21 -10.72 11.96
N PHE A 98 -7.51 -10.45 12.11
CA PHE A 98 -8.50 -10.91 11.13
C PHE A 98 -8.71 -9.84 10.07
N ILE A 99 -8.52 -10.22 8.80
CA ILE A 99 -8.81 -9.39 7.64
C ILE A 99 -10.10 -9.90 6.99
N ARG A 100 -11.13 -9.06 6.96
CA ARG A 100 -12.48 -9.42 6.53
C ARG A 100 -12.80 -9.00 5.10
N SER A 101 -11.94 -8.23 4.46
CA SER A 101 -12.08 -7.85 3.06
C SER A 101 -10.77 -7.36 2.48
N GLU A 102 -10.70 -7.28 1.15
CA GLU A 102 -9.55 -6.75 0.44
C GLU A 102 -9.29 -5.26 0.78
N PRO A 103 -10.30 -4.37 0.85
CA PRO A 103 -10.12 -3.02 1.37
C PRO A 103 -9.47 -2.97 2.76
N GLU A 104 -9.89 -3.85 3.68
CA GLU A 104 -9.26 -3.94 5.01
C GLU A 104 -7.81 -4.40 4.92
N GLY A 105 -7.49 -5.31 3.99
CA GLY A 105 -6.12 -5.70 3.71
C GLY A 105 -5.25 -4.55 3.17
N ILE A 106 -5.82 -3.67 2.33
CA ILE A 106 -5.13 -2.46 1.85
C ILE A 106 -4.86 -1.52 3.03
N LYS A 107 -5.89 -1.24 3.84
CA LYS A 107 -5.76 -0.42 5.05
C LYS A 107 -4.68 -0.96 5.98
N TYR A 108 -4.68 -2.27 6.22
CA TYR A 108 -3.65 -2.94 7.02
C TYR A 108 -2.23 -2.68 6.46
N ALA A 109 -2.01 -2.86 5.16
CA ALA A 109 -0.70 -2.62 4.55
C ALA A 109 -0.26 -1.15 4.67
N LEU A 110 -1.17 -0.19 4.45
CA LEU A 110 -0.87 1.23 4.57
C LEU A 110 -0.52 1.64 6.02
N LEU A 111 -1.21 1.07 7.01
CA LEU A 111 -0.87 1.27 8.43
C LEU A 111 0.52 0.71 8.75
N ARG A 112 0.84 -0.51 8.28
CA ARG A 112 2.17 -1.11 8.46
C ARG A 112 3.27 -0.32 7.74
N TYR A 113 2.95 0.29 6.62
CA TYR A 113 3.82 1.23 5.92
C TYR A 113 4.06 2.51 6.72
N GLN A 114 3.01 3.13 7.24
CA GLN A 114 3.13 4.32 8.08
C GLN A 114 4.00 4.05 9.32
N GLU A 115 3.79 2.91 10.00
CA GLU A 115 4.60 2.47 11.15
C GLU A 115 6.07 2.28 10.77
N ASN A 116 6.34 1.56 9.67
CA ASN A 116 7.70 1.36 9.17
C ASN A 116 8.37 2.69 8.79
N ARG A 117 7.66 3.57 8.11
CA ARG A 117 8.14 4.90 7.72
C ARG A 117 8.46 5.75 8.95
N ASN A 118 7.61 5.73 9.97
CA ASN A 118 7.84 6.49 11.20
C ASN A 118 9.05 5.94 11.98
N ARG A 119 9.21 4.62 12.06
CA ARG A 119 10.39 4.01 12.69
C ARG A 119 11.70 4.39 11.97
N ARG A 120 11.71 4.34 10.63
CA ARG A 120 12.88 4.77 9.85
C ARG A 120 13.25 6.24 10.08
N LEU A 121 12.26 7.11 10.28
CA LEU A 121 12.51 8.51 10.64
C LEU A 121 13.13 8.67 12.04
N GLU A 122 12.72 7.85 13.01
CA GLU A 122 13.30 7.86 14.35
C GLU A 122 14.75 7.40 14.34
N GLU A 123 15.09 6.39 13.52
CA GLU A 123 16.46 5.91 13.31
C GLU A 123 17.38 6.94 12.63
N MET A 124 16.81 7.95 11.96
CA MET A 124 17.55 9.05 11.30
C MET A 124 17.78 10.27 12.20
N LYS A 125 17.17 10.32 13.39
CA LYS A 125 17.34 11.41 14.37
C LYS A 125 18.54 11.15 15.27
#